data_AF-A0A2V6D7V2-F1
#
_entry.id   AF-A0A2V6D7V2-F1
#
_cell.length_a   1.000
_cell.length_b   1.000
_cell.length_c   1.000
_cell.angle_alpha   90.00
_cell.angle_beta   90.00
_cell.angle_gamma   90.00
#
_symmetry.space_group_name_H-M   'P 1'
#
loop_
_entity.id
_entity.type
_entity.pdbx_description
1 polymer ?
#
loop_
_entity_poly.entity_id
_entity_poly.type
_entity_poly.pdbx_seq_one_letter_code
_entity_poly.pdbx_strand_id
1 'polypeptide(L)' 'AAFIEHDGFQCGYCTPGQICSAVALLKEKHAKSDDEIREWMSGNICRCGAYPNILAAIKEAKTRT' A
#
# COMPACT_ATOMS: atom_id res chain seq x y z
N ALA A 1 2.81 -6.30 10.57
CA ALA A 1 1.43 -6.39 10.08
C ALA A 1 0.96 -5.00 9.65
N ALA A 2 1.70 -4.35 8.74
CA ALA A 2 1.63 -2.91 8.54
C ALA A 2 0.24 -2.37 8.15
N PHE A 3 -0.50 -3.10 7.30
CA PHE A 3 -1.86 -2.69 6.91
C PHE A 3 -2.86 -2.72 8.09
N ILE A 4 -2.62 -3.57 9.10
CA ILE A 4 -3.43 -3.60 10.32
C ILE A 4 -3.02 -2.45 11.25
N GLU A 5 -1.71 -2.27 11.44
CA GLU A 5 -1.15 -1.26 12.36
C GLU A 5 -1.46 0.17 11.93
N HIS A 6 -1.59 0.41 10.62
CA HIS A 6 -1.90 1.73 10.06
C HIS A 6 -3.37 1.93 9.67
N ASP A 7 -4.26 0.98 9.99
CA ASP A 7 -5.66 1.02 9.53
C ASP A 7 -5.74 1.24 7.99
N GLY A 8 -4.93 0.48 7.26
CA GLY A 8 -4.76 0.54 5.80
C GLY A 8 -5.91 -0.10 5.02
N PHE A 9 -7.09 -0.22 5.63
CA PHE A 9 -8.30 -0.77 5.03
C PHE A 9 -9.54 -0.26 5.77
N GLN A 10 -10.71 -0.41 5.15
CA GLN A 10 -12.00 -0.25 5.84
C GLN A 10 -12.89 -1.45 5.51
N CYS A 11 -13.63 -1.42 4.39
CA CYS A 11 -14.48 -2.55 3.98
C CYS A 11 -13.70 -3.81 3.57
N GLY A 12 -12.38 -3.69 3.37
CA GLY A 12 -11.50 -4.81 3.01
C GLY A 12 -11.55 -5.23 1.53
N TYR A 13 -12.50 -4.74 0.73
CA TYR A 13 -12.73 -5.27 -0.63
C TYR A 13 -11.52 -5.09 -1.55
N CYS A 14 -10.86 -3.93 -1.53
CA CYS A 14 -9.66 -3.68 -2.33
C CYS A 14 -8.37 -4.21 -1.67
N THR A 15 -8.41 -4.59 -0.40
CA THR A 15 -7.21 -4.88 0.41
C THR A 15 -6.35 -6.01 -0.14
N PRO A 16 -6.89 -7.14 -0.65
CA PRO A 16 -6.07 -8.17 -1.27
C PRO A 16 -5.24 -7.64 -2.46
N GLY A 17 -5.85 -6.83 -3.34
CA GLY A 17 -5.16 -6.21 -4.48
C GLY A 17 -4.07 -5.24 -4.02
N GLN A 18 -4.39 -4.39 -3.03
CA GLN A 18 -3.43 -3.47 -2.43
C GLN A 18 -2.20 -4.21 -1.86
N ILE A 19 -2.41 -5.31 -1.13
CA ILE A 19 -1.31 -6.09 -0.54
C ILE A 19 -0.45 -6.74 -1.63
N CYS A 20 -1.07 -7.39 -2.62
CA CYS A 20 -0.34 -8.05 -3.70
C CYS A 20 0.52 -7.06 -4.51
N SER A 21 -0.04 -5.91 -4.89
CA SER A 21 0.70 -4.87 -5.62
C SER A 21 1.78 -4.23 -4.76
N ALA A 22 1.52 -3.96 -3.47
CA ALA A 22 2.53 -3.45 -2.55
C ALA A 22 3.73 -4.39 -2.40
N VAL A 23 3.48 -5.70 -2.32
CA VAL A 23 4.55 -6.71 -2.26
C VAL A 23 5.41 -6.70 -3.54
N ALA A 24 4.78 -6.64 -4.72
CA ALA A 24 5.49 -6.58 -6.00
C ALA A 24 6.33 -5.30 -6.09
N LEU A 25 5.72 -4.15 -5.83
CA LEU A 25 6.34 -2.83 -5.79
C LEU A 25 7.59 -2.81 -4.89
N LEU A 26 7.50 -3.37 -3.68
CA LEU A 26 8.63 -3.41 -2.74
C LEU A 26 9.75 -4.34 -3.22
N LYS A 27 9.42 -5.52 -3.74
CA LYS A 27 10.41 -6.47 -4.31
C LYS A 27 11.15 -5.89 -5.50
N GLU A 28 10.46 -5.14 -6.35
CA GLU A 28 11.00 -4.49 -7.54
C GLU A 28 11.67 -3.14 -7.22
N LYS A 29 11.67 -2.71 -5.95
CA LYS A 29 12.32 -1.48 -5.45
C LYS A 29 11.74 -0.19 -6.06
N HIS A 30 10.42 -0.17 -6.29
CA HIS A 30 9.64 0.97 -6.77
C HIS A 30 9.00 1.81 -5.64
N ALA A 31 9.71 1.94 -4.52
CA ALA A 31 9.27 2.68 -3.32
C ALA A 31 10.25 3.79 -2.90
N LYS A 32 10.82 4.55 -3.84
CA LYS A 32 11.85 5.58 -3.56
C LYS A 32 11.24 6.91 -3.10
N SER A 33 9.99 7.19 -3.46
CA SER A 33 9.24 8.36 -3.02
C SER A 33 7.75 8.04 -2.85
N ASP A 34 7.03 8.91 -2.16
CA ASP A 34 5.58 8.78 -1.99
C ASP A 34 4.85 8.84 -3.35
N ASP A 35 5.34 9.64 -4.30
CA ASP A 35 4.75 9.75 -5.63
C ASP A 35 5.03 8.49 -6.48
N GLU A 36 6.22 7.89 -6.38
CA GLU A 36 6.50 6.60 -7.03
C GLU A 36 5.57 5.51 -6.47
N ILE A 37 5.36 5.48 -5.14
CA ILE A 37 4.43 4.53 -4.52
C ILE A 37 3.00 4.75 -5.04
N ARG A 38 2.52 6.00 -5.10
CA ARG A 38 1.17 6.30 -5.60
C ARG A 38 0.98 5.88 -7.06
N GLU A 39 1.97 6.15 -7.91
CA GLU A 39 1.91 5.79 -9.32
C GLU A 39 1.80 4.27 -9.51
N TRP A 40 2.66 3.51 -8.84
CA TRP A 40 2.66 2.05 -8.91
C TRP A 40 1.43 1.41 -8.26
N MET A 41 0.81 2.09 -7.30
CA MET A 41 -0.42 1.64 -6.65
C MET A 41 -1.70 2.13 -7.36
N SER A 42 -1.60 2.96 -8.40
CA SER A 42 -2.74 3.63 -9.07
C SER A 42 -3.77 2.67 -9.67
N GLY A 43 -3.36 1.45 -10.03
CA GLY A 43 -4.24 0.38 -10.52
C GLY A 43 -5.17 -0.21 -9.45
N ASN A 44 -4.96 0.07 -8.17
CA ASN A 44 -5.76 -0.46 -7.06
C ASN A 44 -6.71 0.61 -6.51
N ILE A 45 -7.96 0.60 -6.99
CA ILE A 45 -8.97 1.59 -6.59
C ILE A 45 -9.59 1.23 -5.24
N CYS A 46 -9.55 2.19 -4.30
CA CYS A 46 -10.20 2.14 -3.01
C CYS A 46 -11.39 3.11 -2.95
N ARG A 47 -12.60 2.58 -2.72
CA ARG A 47 -13.80 3.42 -2.57
C ARG A 47 -13.97 4.00 -1.15
N CYS A 48 -13.37 3.36 -0.16
CA CYS A 48 -13.38 3.80 1.23
C CYS A 48 -12.50 5.02 1.50
N GLY A 49 -11.57 5.33 0.60
CA GLY A 49 -10.66 6.47 0.77
C GLY A 49 -9.48 6.21 1.70
N ALA A 50 -9.07 4.95 1.90
CA ALA A 50 -7.98 4.58 2.81
C ALA A 50 -6.56 4.85 2.27
N TYR A 51 -6.40 5.56 1.15
CA TYR A 51 -5.10 5.75 0.47
C TYR A 51 -3.98 6.33 1.36
N PRO A 52 -4.22 7.34 2.22
CA PRO A 52 -3.15 7.86 3.09
C PRO A 52 -2.61 6.78 4.04
N ASN A 53 -3.49 5.94 4.58
CA ASN A 53 -3.15 4.86 5.50
C ASN A 53 -2.47 3.68 4.79
N ILE A 54 -2.92 3.35 3.58
CA ILE A 54 -2.27 2.36 2.71
C ILE A 54 -0.83 2.80 2.40
N LEU A 55 -0.62 4.08 2.05
CA LEU A 55 0.71 4.63 1.81
C LEU A 55 1.60 4.53 3.05
N ALA A 56 1.06 4.87 4.23
CA ALA A 56 1.79 4.73 5.50
C ALA A 56 2.20 3.27 5.75
N ALA A 57 1.28 2.33 5.54
CA ALA A 57 1.54 0.90 5.68
C ALA A 57 2.63 0.38 4.74
N ILE A 58 2.64 0.83 3.47
CA ILE A 58 3.67 0.43 2.50
C ILE A 58 5.05 0.98 2.91
N LYS A 59 5.10 2.23 3.37
CA LYS A 59 6.36 2.86 3.84
C LYS A 59 6.93 2.16 5.06
N GLU A 60 6.09 1.73 6.00
CA GLU A 60 6.51 0.93 7.14
C GLU A 60 6.93 -0.49 6.70
N ALA A 61 6.17 -1.15 5.83
CA ALA A 61 6.50 -2.47 5.35
C ALA A 61 7.90 -2.52 4.70
N LYS A 62 8.28 -1.47 3.96
CA LYS A 62 9.62 -1.29 3.38
C LYS A 62 10.76 -1.38 4.40
N THR A 63 10.55 -1.00 5.66
CA THR A 63 11.61 -1.03 6.69
C THR A 63 11.71 -2.38 7.40
N ARG A 64 10.77 -3.29 7.15
CA ARG A 64 10.65 -4.59 7.82
C ARG A 64 11.04 -5.78 6.92
N THR A 65 11.40 -5.51 5.67
CA THR A 65 11.79 -6.48 4.63
C THR A 65 13.15 -6.14 4.06
#